data_AF-A0A7J2IFE2-F1
#
_entry.id   AF-A0A7J2IFE2-F1
#
_cell.length_a   1.000
_cell.length_b   1.000
_cell.length_c   1.000
_cell.angle_alpha   90.00
_cell.angle_beta   90.00
_cell.angle_gamma   90.00
#
_symmetry.space_group_name_H-M   'P 1'
#
loop_
_entity.id
_entity.type
_entity.pdbx_description
1 polymer ?
#
loop_
_entity_poly.entity_id
_entity_poly.type
_entity_poly.pdbx_seq_one_letter_code
_entity_poly.pdbx_strand_id
1 'polypeptide(L)' 'MKIELDDVESIHETTLTIRGSRRRTTVPLEIVEFMKLKNGDKIRWVALKNGTVFVTKAK' A
#
# COMPACT_ATOMS: atom_id res chain seq x y z
N MET A 1 1.05 14.34 8.32
CA MET A 1 -0.19 13.54 8.25
C MET A 1 -0.69 13.39 9.68
N LYS A 2 -1.95 13.76 9.97
CA LYS A 2 -2.56 13.52 11.27
C LYS A 2 -3.54 12.37 11.07
N ILE A 3 -3.19 11.18 11.54
CA ILE A 3 -4.12 10.03 11.57
C ILE A 3 -4.56 9.88 13.02
N GLU A 4 -5.87 9.73 13.23
CA GLU A 4 -6.42 9.35 14.53
C GLU A 4 -6.10 7.87 14.76
N LEU A 5 -5.32 7.56 15.80
CA LEU A 5 -4.79 6.21 16.01
C LEU A 5 -5.89 5.17 16.25
N ASP A 6 -7.04 5.61 16.76
CA ASP A 6 -8.20 4.74 17.02
C ASP A 6 -8.82 4.18 15.72
N ASP A 7 -8.59 4.85 14.58
CA ASP A 7 -9.08 4.42 13.26
C ASP A 7 -8.04 3.56 12.49
N VAL A 8 -6.92 3.20 13.13
CA VAL A 8 -5.80 2.51 12.47
C VAL A 8 -5.79 1.04 12.80
N GLU A 9 -5.99 0.19 11.78
CA GLU A 9 -5.86 -1.26 11.91
C GLU A 9 -4.39 -1.71 12.05
N SER A 10 -3.48 -1.15 11.26
CA SER A 10 -2.05 -1.48 11.31
C SER A 10 -1.17 -0.41 10.66
N ILE A 11 0.09 -0.31 11.12
CA ILE A 11 1.11 0.57 10.54
C ILE A 11 2.37 -0.25 10.29
N HIS A 12 2.85 -0.24 9.06
CA HIS A 12 4.07 -0.92 8.66
C HIS A 12 4.87 -0.06 7.69
N GLU A 13 6.19 -0.11 7.82
CA GLU A 13 7.12 0.54 6.92
C GLU A 13 7.85 -0.51 6.09
N THR A 14 7.96 -0.29 4.78
CA THR A 14 8.70 -1.17 3.88
C THR A 14 9.65 -0.36 3.02
N THR A 15 10.81 -0.93 2.72
CA THR A 15 11.80 -0.27 1.87
C THR A 15 11.41 -0.38 0.39
N LEU A 16 11.57 0.69 -0.38
CA LEU A 16 11.44 0.68 -1.82
C LEU A 16 12.76 0.23 -2.48
N THR A 17 12.70 -0.81 -3.31
CA THR A 17 13.83 -1.20 -4.15
C THR A 17 13.62 -0.71 -5.58
N ILE A 18 14.58 0.06 -6.11
CA ILE A 18 14.60 0.52 -7.50
C ILE A 18 15.77 -0.13 -8.23
N ARG A 19 15.48 -0.90 -9.30
CA ARG A 19 16.50 -1.51 -10.17
C ARG A 19 16.09 -1.35 -11.63
N GLY A 20 16.79 -0.45 -12.34
CA GLY A 20 16.43 -0.05 -13.69
C GLY A 20 14.99 0.48 -13.75
N SER A 21 14.16 -0.09 -14.61
CA SER A 21 12.74 0.28 -14.73
C SER A 21 11.83 -0.33 -13.67
N ARG A 22 12.33 -1.25 -12.82
CA ARG A 22 11.51 -1.95 -11.83
C ARG A 22 11.53 -1.21 -10.50
N ARG A 23 10.34 -0.92 -9.96
CA ARG A 23 10.12 -0.37 -8.62
C ARG A 23 9.28 -1.36 -7.84
N ARG A 24 9.81 -1.87 -6.73
CA ARG A 24 9.19 -2.94 -5.94
C ARG A 24 9.27 -2.61 -4.47
N THR A 25 8.19 -2.89 -3.76
CA THR A 25 8.19 -2.97 -2.30
C THR A 25 7.43 -4.21 -1.90
N THR A 26 7.75 -4.74 -0.73
CA THR A 26 6.99 -5.83 -0.13
C THR A 26 5.68 -5.27 0.40
N VAL A 27 4.58 -5.99 0.21
CA VAL A 27 3.31 -5.69 0.92
C VAL A 27 3.34 -6.50 2.22
N PRO A 28 3.24 -5.85 3.41
CA PRO A 28 3.20 -6.55 4.70
C PRO A 28 2.08 -7.59 4.76
N LEU A 29 2.28 -8.65 5.54
CA LEU A 29 1.33 -9.76 5.66
C LEU A 29 -0.04 -9.26 6.16
N GLU A 30 -0.04 -8.42 7.19
CA GLU A 30 -1.22 -7.86 7.81
C GLU A 30 -2.03 -7.03 6.81
N ILE A 31 -1.36 -6.31 5.91
CA ILE A 31 -2.01 -5.56 4.83
C ILE A 31 -2.58 -6.51 3.77
N VAL A 32 -1.88 -7.59 3.42
CA VAL A 32 -2.36 -8.62 2.49
C VAL A 32 -3.66 -9.26 3.01
N GLU A 33 -3.68 -9.61 4.29
CA GLU A 33 -4.84 -10.22 4.96
C GLU A 33 -6.00 -9.22 5.08
N PHE A 34 -5.72 -8.01 5.57
CA PHE A 34 -6.70 -6.93 5.71
C PHE A 34 -7.40 -6.61 4.37
N MET A 35 -6.62 -6.46 3.31
CA MET A 35 -7.13 -6.16 1.96
C MET A 35 -7.65 -7.41 1.22
N LYS A 36 -7.55 -8.60 1.81
CA LYS A 36 -7.90 -9.91 1.21
C LYS A 36 -7.28 -10.08 -0.17
N LEU A 37 -5.99 -9.76 -0.28
CA LEU A 37 -5.23 -9.87 -1.52
C LEU A 37 -4.82 -11.33 -1.77
N LYS A 38 -4.77 -11.71 -3.04
CA LYS A 38 -4.33 -13.02 -3.52
C LYS A 38 -3.31 -12.85 -4.64
N ASN A 39 -2.57 -13.91 -4.92
CA ASN A 39 -1.67 -13.93 -6.06
C ASN A 39 -2.43 -13.63 -7.36
N GLY A 40 -1.92 -12.70 -8.17
CA GLY A 40 -2.57 -12.22 -9.40
C GLY A 40 -3.52 -11.04 -9.22
N ASP A 41 -3.90 -10.68 -7.98
CA ASP A 41 -4.68 -9.47 -7.75
C ASP A 41 -3.89 -8.22 -8.15
N LYS A 42 -4.60 -7.21 -8.65
CA LYS A 42 -4.02 -5.92 -9.03
C LYS A 42 -4.22 -4.90 -7.91
N ILE A 43 -3.18 -4.12 -7.65
CA ILE A 43 -3.21 -2.99 -6.71
C ILE A 43 -3.35 -1.70 -7.51
N ARG A 44 -4.32 -0.87 -7.12
CA ARG A 44 -4.54 0.47 -7.67
C ARG A 44 -3.92 1.52 -6.76
N TRP A 45 -3.07 2.35 -7.35
CA TRP A 45 -2.43 3.49 -6.71
C TRP A 45 -3.10 4.77 -7.22
N VAL A 46 -3.57 5.62 -6.32
CA VAL A 46 -4.17 6.92 -6.65
C VAL A 46 -3.35 8.01 -5.99
N ALA A 47 -2.70 8.84 -6.81
CA ALA A 47 -1.96 10.00 -6.34
C ALA A 47 -2.85 11.24 -6.42
N LEU A 48 -3.06 11.91 -5.29
CA LEU A 48 -3.79 13.17 -5.22
C LEU A 48 -2.83 14.36 -5.41
N LYS A 49 -3.36 15.48 -5.90
CA LYS A 49 -2.58 16.72 -6.11
C LYS A 49 -1.92 17.26 -4.84
N ASN A 50 -2.43 16.90 -3.66
CA ASN A 50 -1.89 17.29 -2.36
C ASN A 50 -0.74 16.38 -1.86
N GLY A 51 -0.27 15.45 -2.69
CA GLY A 51 0.83 14.53 -2.36
C GLY A 51 0.39 13.27 -1.58
N THR A 52 -0.89 13.12 -1.25
CA THR A 52 -1.41 11.89 -0.63
C THR A 52 -1.50 10.76 -1.66
N VAL A 53 -1.09 9.56 -1.28
CA VAL A 53 -1.21 8.36 -2.12
C VAL A 53 -2.13 7.36 -1.44
N PHE A 54 -3.18 6.94 -2.14
CA PHE A 54 -4.05 5.85 -1.71
C PHE A 54 -3.70 4.56 -2.43
N VAL A 55 -3.75 3.46 -1.69
CA VAL A 55 -3.58 2.09 -2.20
C VAL A 55 -4.90 1.35 -1.99
N THR A 56 -5.44 0.78 -3.06
CA THR A 56 -6.69 0.02 -3.02
C THR A 56 -6.58 -1.25 -3.85
N LYS A 57 -7.37 -2.28 -3.54
CA LYS A 57 -7.51 -3.44 -4.41
C LYS A 57 -8.26 -3.02 -5.68
N ALA A 58 -7.73 -3.35 -6.86
CA ALA A 58 -8.45 -3.13 -8.11
C ALA A 58 -9.63 -4.11 -8.21
N LYS A 59 -10.69 -3.68 -8.92
CA LYS A 59 -11.82 -4.56 -9.26
C LYS A 59 -11.37 -5.68 -10.21
#